data_AF-A0A7J3NM19-F1
#
_entry.id   AF-A0A7J3NM19-F1
#
_cell.length_a   1.000
_cell.length_b   1.000
_cell.length_c   1.000
_cell.angle_alpha   90.00
_cell.angle_beta   90.00
_cell.angle_gamma   90.00
#
_symmetry.space_group_name_H-M   'P 1'
#
loop_
_entity.id
_entity.type
_entity.pdbx_description
1 polymer ?
#
loop_
_entity_poly.entity_id
_entity_poly.type
_entity_poly.pdbx_seq_one_letter_code
_entity_poly.pdbx_strand_id
1 'polypeptide(L)'
;MDAGGSLLYISPYVALRGLLLPWFKSELEATLALKPPERGEGSLISSISKASSIDELLPLIPEAGGLARLEAVSKLAELAKNGEAQDKLLSLMKEPAYEKISGDLLVALGKLGLEKGLPVAEKIRSIFDELPDSVKAQACVVLGVLRDEKAVNLVWSFFQRVSENRQLSTAALMALVDLGDERVNDVISSALEKGDFTLEHLGLAARTGNETTVKPLMKLALFSDNLRLRAAAINALAYIVKVKGTRSILPYLSHSKKPIKKLARQVVKLSRQPLSYFKLFHPPDREFY
;
A
#
# COMPACT_ATOMS: atom_id res chain seq x y z
N MET A 1 -19.47 -5.40 -28.21
CA MET A 1 -18.58 -4.23 -28.31
C MET A 1 -19.00 -3.33 -27.16
N ASP A 2 -18.36 -3.27 -26.00
CA ASP A 2 -16.97 -3.57 -25.62
C ASP A 2 -16.89 -4.64 -24.53
N ALA A 3 -16.18 -5.73 -24.84
CA ALA A 3 -15.60 -6.63 -23.86
C ALA A 3 -14.10 -6.33 -23.86
N GLY A 4 -13.72 -5.28 -23.15
CA GLY A 4 -12.34 -4.82 -23.05
C GLY A 4 -12.19 -3.79 -21.94
N GLY A 5 -11.23 -4.01 -21.04
CA GLY A 5 -10.87 -3.08 -19.96
C GLY A 5 -11.37 -3.54 -18.59
N SER A 6 -10.54 -3.78 -17.58
CA SER A 6 -9.18 -3.32 -17.33
C SER A 6 -8.39 -4.43 -16.64
N LEU A 7 -7.14 -4.62 -17.10
CA LEU A 7 -6.08 -5.12 -16.22
C LEU A 7 -6.15 -4.32 -14.92
N LEU A 8 -6.15 -5.03 -13.78
CA LEU A 8 -6.12 -4.51 -12.42
C LEU A 8 -5.50 -3.10 -12.34
N TYR A 9 -6.33 -2.05 -12.24
CA TYR A 9 -5.82 -0.73 -11.88
C TYR A 9 -5.46 -0.80 -10.40
N ILE A 10 -4.23 -1.26 -10.13
CA ILE A 10 -3.64 -1.20 -8.80
C ILE A 10 -3.29 0.27 -8.58
N SER A 11 -3.82 0.85 -7.50
CA SER A 11 -3.48 2.21 -7.10
C SER A 11 -1.95 2.38 -7.09
N PRO A 12 -1.39 3.45 -7.68
CA PRO A 12 0.06 3.68 -7.69
C PRO A 12 0.65 3.69 -6.27
N TYR A 13 -0.17 4.03 -5.26
CA TYR A 13 0.20 4.01 -3.85
C TYR A 13 0.28 2.60 -3.26
N VAL A 14 -0.54 1.66 -3.75
CA VAL A 14 -0.44 0.24 -3.40
C VAL A 14 0.81 -0.36 -4.01
N ALA A 15 1.12 -0.02 -5.28
CA ALA A 15 2.36 -0.44 -5.93
C ALA A 15 3.60 0.14 -5.21
N LEU A 16 3.59 1.42 -4.87
CA LEU A 16 4.65 2.10 -4.13
C LEU A 16 4.86 1.50 -2.74
N ARG A 17 3.77 1.29 -1.99
CA ARG A 17 3.81 0.58 -0.71
C ARG A 17 4.44 -0.80 -0.87
N GLY A 18 4.03 -1.54 -1.91
CA GLY A 18 4.60 -2.81 -2.27
C GLY A 18 6.11 -2.73 -2.46
N LEU A 19 6.62 -1.81 -3.29
CA LEU A 19 8.06 -1.68 -3.58
C LEU A 19 8.96 -1.42 -2.35
N LEU A 20 8.41 -0.85 -1.28
CA LEU A 20 9.11 -0.62 -0.01
C LEU A 20 9.16 -1.86 0.88
N LEU A 21 8.30 -2.84 0.65
CA LEU A 21 8.11 -3.97 1.53
C LEU A 21 8.98 -5.17 1.06
N PRO A 22 9.90 -5.68 1.90
CA PRO A 22 10.91 -6.68 1.49
C PRO A 22 10.38 -7.94 0.80
N TRP A 23 9.20 -8.44 1.18
CA TRP A 23 8.58 -9.64 0.59
C TRP A 23 7.89 -9.34 -0.74
N PHE A 24 7.47 -8.11 -0.98
CA PHE A 24 6.86 -7.74 -2.26
C PHE A 24 7.91 -7.73 -3.37
N LYS A 25 9.20 -7.50 -3.04
CA LYS A 25 10.32 -7.71 -3.96
C LYS A 25 10.29 -9.13 -4.54
N SER A 26 10.12 -10.17 -3.71
CA SER A 26 10.04 -11.56 -4.19
C SER A 26 8.81 -11.85 -5.06
N GLU A 27 7.68 -11.19 -4.81
CA GLU A 27 6.43 -11.42 -5.54
C GLU A 27 6.34 -10.59 -6.83
N LEU A 28 6.89 -9.35 -6.83
CA LEU A 28 7.15 -8.56 -8.02
C LEU A 28 8.23 -9.21 -8.88
N GLU A 29 9.35 -9.65 -8.31
CA GLU A 29 10.38 -10.38 -9.03
C GLU A 29 9.83 -11.67 -9.61
N ALA A 30 9.02 -12.43 -8.87
CA ALA A 30 8.35 -13.61 -9.42
C ALA A 30 7.36 -13.25 -10.54
N THR A 31 6.57 -12.18 -10.39
CA THR A 31 5.58 -11.76 -11.38
C THR A 31 6.23 -11.12 -12.63
N LEU A 32 7.35 -10.43 -12.46
CA LEU A 32 8.14 -9.78 -13.51
C LEU A 32 9.09 -10.76 -14.19
N ALA A 33 9.67 -11.74 -13.47
CA ALA A 33 10.45 -12.83 -14.07
C ALA A 33 9.60 -13.74 -14.97
N LEU A 34 8.28 -13.76 -14.75
CA LEU A 34 7.32 -14.43 -15.64
C LEU A 34 6.98 -13.62 -16.91
N LYS A 35 7.35 -12.33 -16.96
CA LYS A 35 7.26 -11.52 -18.17
C LYS A 35 8.65 -11.43 -18.80
N PRO A 36 8.83 -11.88 -20.07
CA PRO A 36 10.12 -11.71 -20.73
C PRO A 36 10.47 -10.22 -20.79
N PRO A 37 11.74 -9.83 -20.53
CA PRO A 37 12.14 -8.45 -20.59
C PRO A 37 11.80 -7.87 -21.97
N GLU A 38 11.27 -6.65 -21.99
CA GLU A 38 10.89 -6.02 -23.24
C GLU A 38 12.16 -5.75 -24.09
N ARG A 39 12.01 -5.74 -25.43
CA ARG A 39 13.15 -5.48 -26.34
C ARG A 39 13.79 -4.14 -25.98
N GLY A 40 15.05 -4.16 -25.54
CA GLY A 40 15.81 -2.96 -25.15
C GLY A 40 16.00 -2.80 -23.63
N GLU A 41 15.24 -3.51 -22.80
CA GLU A 41 15.30 -3.40 -21.34
C GLU A 41 16.68 -3.78 -20.77
N GLY A 42 17.36 -4.76 -21.38
CA GLY A 42 18.72 -5.15 -20.97
C GLY A 42 19.79 -4.07 -21.18
N SER A 43 19.66 -3.26 -22.24
CA SER A 43 20.57 -2.13 -22.49
C SER A 43 20.32 -1.02 -21.47
N LEU A 44 19.05 -0.71 -21.21
CA LEU A 44 18.66 0.29 -20.21
C LEU A 44 19.12 -0.10 -18.80
N ILE A 45 18.92 -1.36 -18.39
CA ILE A 45 19.44 -1.91 -17.14
C ILE A 45 20.96 -1.72 -17.07
N SER A 46 21.70 -2.07 -18.13
CA SER A 46 23.15 -1.87 -18.17
C SER A 46 23.56 -0.41 -17.96
N SER A 47 22.85 0.53 -18.59
CA SER A 47 23.10 1.97 -18.43
C SER A 47 22.79 2.44 -17.02
N ILE A 48 21.67 2.00 -16.44
CA ILE A 48 21.29 2.31 -15.05
C ILE A 48 22.35 1.80 -14.07
N SER A 49 22.77 0.54 -14.17
CA SER A 49 23.74 -0.04 -13.25
C SER A 49 25.10 0.68 -13.30
N LYS A 50 25.47 1.23 -14.47
CA LYS A 50 26.71 1.99 -14.69
C LYS A 50 26.64 3.45 -14.26
N ALA A 51 25.45 4.02 -14.04
CA ALA A 51 25.31 5.40 -13.61
C ALA A 51 26.10 5.64 -12.31
N SER A 52 26.98 6.63 -12.33
CA SER A 52 27.90 6.94 -11.22
C SER A 52 27.40 8.09 -10.34
N SER A 53 26.39 8.83 -10.82
CA SER A 53 25.77 9.95 -10.11
C SER A 53 24.25 9.96 -10.26
N ILE A 54 23.58 10.69 -9.37
CA ILE A 54 22.13 10.91 -9.48
C ILE A 54 21.81 11.60 -10.82
N ASP A 55 22.62 12.56 -11.26
CA ASP A 55 22.36 13.32 -12.50
C ASP A 55 22.45 12.44 -13.75
N GLU A 56 23.38 11.48 -13.78
CA GLU A 56 23.47 10.49 -14.86
C GLU A 56 22.27 9.55 -14.86
N LEU A 57 21.71 9.25 -13.69
CA LEU A 57 20.61 8.32 -13.55
C LEU A 57 19.24 8.95 -13.83
N LEU A 58 19.03 10.22 -13.48
CA LEU A 58 17.76 10.93 -13.63
C LEU A 58 17.10 10.79 -15.02
N PRO A 59 17.81 10.98 -16.15
CA PRO A 59 17.18 10.87 -17.47
C PRO A 59 16.78 9.43 -17.85
N LEU A 60 17.28 8.41 -17.14
CA LEU A 60 17.00 6.99 -17.43
C LEU A 60 15.74 6.48 -16.72
N ILE A 61 15.37 7.08 -15.58
CA ILE A 61 14.24 6.64 -14.75
C ILE A 61 12.89 6.71 -15.48
N PRO A 62 12.56 7.78 -16.24
CA PRO A 62 11.26 7.87 -16.93
C PRO A 62 11.03 6.74 -17.95
N GLU A 63 12.10 6.21 -18.53
CA GLU A 63 12.06 5.10 -19.50
C GLU A 63 12.03 3.73 -18.82
N ALA A 64 12.24 3.68 -17.50
CA ALA A 64 12.38 2.45 -16.74
C ALA A 64 11.00 1.83 -16.41
N GLY A 65 10.66 0.76 -17.11
CA GLY A 65 9.57 -0.17 -16.76
C GLY A 65 10.09 -1.40 -16.01
N GLY A 66 9.18 -2.27 -15.56
CA GLY A 66 9.50 -3.65 -15.16
C GLY A 66 10.73 -3.80 -14.24
N LEU A 67 11.71 -4.59 -14.70
CA LEU A 67 12.95 -4.85 -13.99
C LEU A 67 13.89 -3.64 -14.01
N ALA A 68 13.90 -2.87 -15.11
CA ALA A 68 14.69 -1.64 -15.20
C ALA A 68 14.31 -0.63 -14.11
N ARG A 69 13.02 -0.52 -13.76
CA ARG A 69 12.55 0.35 -12.68
C ARG A 69 13.07 -0.10 -11.31
N LEU A 70 13.08 -1.41 -11.06
CA LEU A 70 13.62 -1.97 -9.81
C LEU A 70 15.12 -1.70 -9.69
N GLU A 71 15.86 -1.83 -10.78
CA GLU A 71 17.28 -1.51 -10.86
C GLU A 71 17.49 0.00 -10.62
N ALA A 72 16.71 0.86 -11.26
CA ALA A 72 16.80 2.32 -11.10
C ALA A 72 16.61 2.76 -9.65
N VAL A 73 15.58 2.25 -8.98
CA VAL A 73 15.33 2.52 -7.56
C VAL A 73 16.47 2.01 -6.68
N SER A 74 17.00 0.82 -6.97
CA SER A 74 18.10 0.24 -6.20
C SER A 74 19.39 1.05 -6.38
N LYS A 75 19.66 1.49 -7.61
CA LYS A 75 20.80 2.37 -7.92
C LYS A 75 20.66 3.75 -7.29
N LEU A 76 19.46 4.35 -7.33
CA LEU A 76 19.17 5.59 -6.61
C LEU A 76 19.47 5.47 -5.11
N ALA A 77 19.01 4.39 -4.46
CA ALA A 77 19.28 4.13 -3.05
C ALA A 77 20.79 3.92 -2.81
N GLU A 78 21.49 3.29 -3.75
CA GLU A 78 22.94 3.11 -3.67
C GLU A 78 23.69 4.45 -3.67
N LEU A 79 23.27 5.37 -4.55
CA LEU A 79 23.88 6.70 -4.72
C LEU A 79 23.48 7.67 -3.59
N ALA A 80 22.30 7.49 -2.98
CA ALA A 80 21.76 8.36 -1.94
C ALA A 80 22.14 7.97 -0.49
N LYS A 81 23.27 7.28 -0.30
CA LYS A 81 23.70 6.78 1.04
C LYS A 81 24.10 7.89 2.02
N ASN A 82 24.47 9.06 1.55
CA ASN A 82 24.91 10.18 2.39
C ASN A 82 23.85 11.29 2.47
N GLY A 83 24.01 12.21 3.43
CA GLY A 83 23.05 13.28 3.68
C GLY A 83 22.82 14.21 2.49
N GLU A 84 23.90 14.63 1.82
CA GLU A 84 23.85 15.55 0.67
C GLU A 84 23.07 14.95 -0.50
N ALA A 85 23.32 13.68 -0.83
CA ALA A 85 22.61 12.99 -1.89
C ALA A 85 21.12 12.78 -1.54
N GLN A 86 20.78 12.56 -0.26
CA GLN A 86 19.39 12.55 0.18
C GLN A 86 18.73 13.92 0.01
N ASP A 87 19.42 14.99 0.41
CA ASP A 87 18.92 16.36 0.28
C ASP A 87 18.69 16.74 -1.19
N LYS A 88 19.55 16.23 -2.09
CA LYS A 88 19.33 16.33 -3.53
C LYS A 88 18.08 15.59 -3.99
N LEU A 89 17.84 14.35 -3.54
CA LEU A 89 16.58 13.66 -3.88
C LEU A 89 15.36 14.44 -3.36
N LEU A 90 15.47 15.02 -2.16
CA LEU A 90 14.42 15.81 -1.52
C LEU A 90 14.13 17.12 -2.26
N SER A 91 15.15 17.81 -2.77
CA SER A 91 14.95 19.03 -3.56
C SER A 91 14.25 18.74 -4.88
N LEU A 92 14.63 17.66 -5.57
CA LEU A 92 14.02 17.26 -6.84
C LEU A 92 12.51 17.01 -6.70
N MET A 93 12.05 16.47 -5.56
CA MET A 93 10.63 16.20 -5.32
C MET A 93 9.77 17.46 -5.18
N LYS A 94 10.37 18.62 -4.92
CA LYS A 94 9.67 19.91 -4.88
C LYS A 94 9.43 20.47 -6.28
N GLU A 95 10.21 20.01 -7.26
CA GLU A 95 10.18 20.53 -8.61
C GLU A 95 9.14 19.78 -9.47
N PRO A 96 8.19 20.49 -10.12
CA PRO A 96 7.15 19.86 -10.94
C PRO A 96 7.68 18.96 -12.06
N ALA A 97 8.88 19.25 -12.59
CA ALA A 97 9.52 18.46 -13.65
C ALA A 97 9.78 17.00 -13.23
N TYR A 98 9.96 16.74 -11.94
CA TYR A 98 10.27 15.41 -11.40
C TYR A 98 9.07 14.73 -10.73
N GLU A 99 7.87 15.30 -10.82
CA GLU A 99 6.65 14.73 -10.21
C GLU A 99 6.41 13.28 -10.67
N LYS A 100 6.69 12.96 -11.94
CA LYS A 100 6.49 11.61 -12.50
C LYS A 100 7.41 10.55 -11.89
N ILE A 101 8.60 10.94 -11.43
CA ILE A 101 9.59 10.02 -10.84
C ILE A 101 9.64 10.12 -9.31
N SER A 102 8.91 11.05 -8.70
CA SER A 102 8.87 11.28 -7.25
C SER A 102 8.63 10.01 -6.45
N GLY A 103 7.80 9.10 -6.95
CA GLY A 103 7.55 7.80 -6.33
C GLY A 103 8.79 6.93 -6.26
N ASP A 104 9.64 6.95 -7.29
CA ASP A 104 10.89 6.19 -7.32
C ASP A 104 11.94 6.80 -6.37
N LEU A 105 11.99 8.13 -6.30
CA LEU A 105 12.84 8.86 -5.34
C LEU A 105 12.45 8.53 -3.90
N LEU A 106 11.14 8.56 -3.60
CA LEU A 106 10.60 8.21 -2.28
C LEU A 106 10.82 6.74 -1.92
N VAL A 107 10.69 5.82 -2.88
CA VAL A 107 10.96 4.39 -2.63
C VAL A 107 12.45 4.19 -2.30
N ALA A 108 13.35 4.83 -3.05
CA ALA A 108 14.78 4.74 -2.79
C ALA A 108 15.14 5.27 -1.38
N LEU A 109 14.59 6.41 -0.99
CA LEU A 109 14.73 6.97 0.35
C LEU A 109 14.13 6.04 1.42
N GLY A 110 12.90 5.54 1.22
CA GLY A 110 12.26 4.64 2.17
C GLY A 110 13.04 3.34 2.38
N LYS A 111 13.61 2.76 1.31
CA LYS A 111 14.50 1.59 1.42
C LYS A 111 15.72 1.90 2.29
N LEU A 112 16.35 3.06 2.11
CA LEU A 112 17.46 3.49 2.95
C LEU A 112 17.05 3.64 4.43
N GLY A 113 15.86 4.18 4.69
CA GLY A 113 15.31 4.25 6.04
C GLY A 113 15.10 2.86 6.67
N LEU A 114 14.51 1.93 5.92
CA LEU A 114 14.22 0.57 6.41
C LEU A 114 15.46 -0.29 6.61
N GLU A 115 16.39 -0.28 5.65
CA GLU A 115 17.56 -1.18 5.64
C GLU A 115 18.70 -0.66 6.51
N LYS A 116 18.86 0.66 6.61
CA LYS A 116 20.02 1.30 7.25
C LYS A 116 19.67 2.16 8.45
N GLY A 117 18.39 2.30 8.79
CA GLY A 117 17.94 3.12 9.91
C GLY A 117 18.26 4.60 9.74
N LEU A 118 18.42 5.09 8.51
CA LEU A 118 18.69 6.50 8.25
C LEU A 118 17.46 7.35 8.60
N PRO A 119 17.62 8.60 9.07
CA PRO A 119 16.54 9.47 9.53
C PRO A 119 15.72 10.07 8.37
N VAL A 120 15.37 9.24 7.39
CA VAL A 120 14.65 9.61 6.17
C VAL A 120 13.27 10.17 6.49
N ALA A 121 12.57 9.58 7.47
CA ALA A 121 11.23 10.02 7.83
C ALA A 121 11.20 11.48 8.31
N GLU A 122 12.19 11.89 9.11
CA GLU A 122 12.34 13.28 9.56
C GLU A 122 12.54 14.23 8.38
N LYS A 123 13.43 13.87 7.44
CA LYS A 123 13.68 14.68 6.24
C LYS A 123 12.45 14.79 5.32
N ILE A 124 11.69 13.71 5.17
CA ILE A 124 10.44 13.74 4.39
C ILE A 124 9.42 14.66 5.09
N ARG A 125 9.29 14.59 6.42
CA ARG A 125 8.42 15.48 7.19
C ARG A 125 8.81 16.95 7.04
N SER A 126 10.11 17.26 7.06
CA SER A 126 10.57 18.66 7.02
C SER A 126 10.24 19.38 5.71
N ILE A 127 10.09 18.65 4.60
CA ILE A 127 9.72 19.22 3.31
C ILE A 127 8.25 19.01 2.94
N PHE A 128 7.47 18.32 3.79
CA PHE A 128 6.17 17.78 3.40
C PHE A 128 5.22 18.84 2.85
N ASP A 129 5.16 20.01 3.49
CA ASP A 129 4.24 21.07 3.10
C ASP A 129 4.58 21.72 1.76
N GLU A 130 5.85 21.67 1.35
CA GLU A 130 6.35 22.19 0.07
C GLU A 130 6.05 21.25 -1.12
N LEU A 131 5.68 19.99 -0.84
CA LEU A 131 5.44 19.00 -1.88
C LEU A 131 4.09 19.20 -2.59
N PRO A 132 4.00 18.89 -3.90
CA PRO A 132 2.72 18.75 -4.59
C PRO A 132 1.84 17.66 -3.96
N ASP A 133 0.52 17.76 -4.11
CA ASP A 133 -0.43 16.84 -3.45
C ASP A 133 -0.25 15.36 -3.84
N SER A 134 0.06 15.10 -5.11
CA SER A 134 0.41 13.77 -5.61
C SER A 134 1.64 13.20 -4.88
N VAL A 135 2.67 14.02 -4.68
CA VAL A 135 3.91 13.64 -3.99
C VAL A 135 3.67 13.52 -2.48
N LYS A 136 2.85 14.39 -1.88
CA LYS A 136 2.40 14.27 -0.47
C LYS A 136 1.72 12.94 -0.20
N ALA A 137 0.83 12.49 -1.11
CA ALA A 137 0.17 11.20 -0.99
C ALA A 137 1.17 10.02 -1.02
N GLN A 138 2.20 10.08 -1.88
CA GLN A 138 3.27 9.09 -1.89
C GLN A 138 4.14 9.16 -0.62
N ALA A 139 4.47 10.36 -0.16
CA ALA A 139 5.23 10.59 1.06
C ALA A 139 4.49 10.03 2.29
N CYS A 140 3.16 10.19 2.36
CA CYS A 140 2.34 9.56 3.40
C CYS A 140 2.57 8.05 3.45
N VAL A 141 2.51 7.37 2.29
CA VAL A 141 2.74 5.92 2.21
C VAL A 141 4.11 5.54 2.74
N VAL A 142 5.16 6.28 2.37
CA VAL A 142 6.53 6.02 2.86
C VAL A 142 6.61 6.22 4.36
N LEU A 143 6.06 7.31 4.90
CA LEU A 143 6.03 7.58 6.34
C LEU A 143 5.28 6.49 7.11
N GLY A 144 4.16 5.99 6.56
CA GLY A 144 3.41 4.87 7.13
C GLY A 144 4.22 3.57 7.15
N VAL A 145 4.87 3.22 6.05
CA VAL A 145 5.74 2.03 5.98
C VAL A 145 6.94 2.14 6.92
N LEU A 146 7.53 3.33 7.04
CA LEU A 146 8.60 3.62 8.00
C LEU A 146 8.11 3.65 9.46
N ARG A 147 6.81 3.58 9.71
CA ARG A 147 6.18 3.67 11.04
C ARG A 147 6.57 4.93 11.80
N ASP A 148 6.66 6.07 11.11
CA ASP A 148 6.98 7.34 11.74
C ASP A 148 5.77 7.90 12.51
N GLU A 149 5.64 7.52 13.78
CA GLU A 149 4.55 7.98 14.66
C GLU A 149 4.44 9.51 14.73
N LYS A 150 5.55 10.23 14.53
CA LYS A 150 5.55 11.71 14.51
C LYS A 150 4.84 12.28 13.27
N ALA A 151 4.58 11.47 12.26
CA ALA A 151 3.85 11.85 11.05
C ALA A 151 2.32 11.76 11.19
N VAL A 152 1.79 11.12 12.24
CA VAL A 152 0.35 10.81 12.36
C VAL A 152 -0.56 12.02 12.13
N ASN A 153 -0.30 13.14 12.83
CA ASN A 153 -1.13 14.35 12.69
C ASN A 153 -0.92 15.08 11.35
N LEU A 154 0.28 14.98 10.78
CA LEU A 154 0.60 15.54 9.47
C LEU A 154 -0.21 14.81 8.38
N VAL A 155 -0.17 13.47 8.39
CA VAL A 155 -0.91 12.62 7.46
C VAL A 155 -2.42 12.77 7.66
N TRP A 156 -2.90 12.88 8.91
CA TRP A 156 -4.31 13.11 9.21
C TRP A 156 -4.82 14.44 8.63
N SER A 157 -4.06 15.52 8.82
CA SER A 157 -4.41 16.83 8.27
C SER A 157 -4.44 16.82 6.74
N PHE A 158 -3.48 16.12 6.11
CA PHE A 158 -3.50 15.89 4.67
C PHE A 158 -4.74 15.12 4.22
N PHE A 159 -5.06 13.99 4.89
CA PHE A 159 -6.25 13.18 4.61
C PHE A 159 -7.54 14.01 4.64
N GLN A 160 -7.73 14.84 5.68
CA GLN A 160 -8.91 15.69 5.81
C GLN A 160 -9.04 16.69 4.67
N ARG A 161 -7.93 17.31 4.26
CA ARG A 161 -7.93 18.29 3.17
C ARG A 161 -8.25 17.66 1.81
N VAL A 162 -7.81 16.42 1.57
CA VAL A 162 -7.97 15.73 0.28
C VAL A 162 -9.10 14.70 0.29
N SER A 163 -10.00 14.74 1.27
CA SER A 163 -11.02 13.70 1.49
C SER A 163 -11.93 13.46 0.29
N GLU A 164 -12.16 14.51 -0.53
CA GLU A 164 -12.96 14.44 -1.76
C GLU A 164 -12.21 13.80 -2.94
N ASN A 165 -10.87 13.80 -2.90
CA ASN A 165 -10.04 13.13 -3.90
C ASN A 165 -9.75 11.70 -3.44
N ARG A 166 -10.52 10.74 -3.95
CA ARG A 166 -10.43 9.32 -3.59
C ARG A 166 -9.02 8.76 -3.69
N GLN A 167 -8.25 9.08 -4.72
CA GLN A 167 -6.90 8.54 -4.91
C GLN A 167 -5.95 9.03 -3.80
N LEU A 168 -5.96 10.35 -3.54
CA LEU A 168 -5.08 10.96 -2.53
C LEU A 168 -5.50 10.55 -1.11
N SER A 169 -6.80 10.56 -0.82
CA SER A 169 -7.31 10.20 0.50
C SER A 169 -7.07 8.73 0.82
N THR A 170 -7.14 7.83 -0.16
CA THR A 170 -6.80 6.40 0.03
C THR A 170 -5.33 6.22 0.43
N ALA A 171 -4.41 6.96 -0.19
CA ALA A 171 -2.98 6.89 0.15
C ALA A 171 -2.72 7.34 1.61
N ALA A 172 -3.33 8.45 2.00
CA ALA A 172 -3.25 8.96 3.36
C ALA A 172 -3.88 8.00 4.37
N LEU A 173 -5.05 7.45 4.05
CA LEU A 173 -5.75 6.48 4.91
C LEU A 173 -4.96 5.17 5.07
N MET A 174 -4.32 4.69 3.98
CA MET A 174 -3.39 3.56 4.04
C MET A 174 -2.22 3.83 5.01
N ALA A 175 -1.62 5.01 4.91
CA ALA A 175 -0.53 5.40 5.80
C ALA A 175 -0.98 5.47 7.26
N LEU A 176 -2.16 6.04 7.54
CA LEU A 176 -2.71 6.12 8.90
C LEU A 176 -3.01 4.74 9.49
N VAL A 177 -3.47 3.79 8.68
CA VAL A 177 -3.61 2.37 9.10
C VAL A 177 -2.25 1.76 9.42
N ASP A 178 -1.22 2.03 8.61
CA ASP A 178 0.15 1.56 8.87
C ASP A 178 0.75 2.18 10.15
N LEU A 179 0.37 3.42 10.47
CA LEU A 179 0.76 4.15 11.69
C LEU A 179 -0.09 3.77 12.91
N GLY A 180 -1.13 2.96 12.76
CA GLY A 180 -2.00 2.55 13.86
C GLY A 180 -2.92 3.64 14.40
N ASP A 181 -3.22 4.68 13.62
CA ASP A 181 -4.12 5.75 14.05
C ASP A 181 -5.57 5.25 14.17
N GLU A 182 -6.12 5.25 15.39
CA GLU A 182 -7.46 4.72 15.64
C GLU A 182 -8.58 5.52 14.96
N ARG A 183 -8.37 6.79 14.60
CA ARG A 183 -9.39 7.63 13.94
C ARG A 183 -9.82 7.06 12.58
N VAL A 184 -8.96 6.25 11.95
CA VAL A 184 -9.29 5.58 10.67
C VAL A 184 -10.44 4.58 10.82
N ASN A 185 -10.68 4.07 12.03
CA ASN A 185 -11.72 3.11 12.32
C ASN A 185 -13.10 3.69 11.99
N ASP A 186 -13.36 4.92 12.42
CA ASP A 186 -14.63 5.61 12.19
C ASP A 186 -14.82 5.95 10.70
N VAL A 187 -13.72 6.38 10.04
CA VAL A 187 -13.72 6.67 8.59
C VAL A 187 -14.10 5.43 7.79
N ILE A 188 -13.42 4.31 8.04
CA ILE A 188 -13.63 3.05 7.30
C ILE A 188 -15.02 2.49 7.60
N SER A 189 -15.44 2.46 8.87
CA SER A 189 -16.78 1.97 9.24
C SER A 189 -17.89 2.81 8.63
N SER A 190 -17.78 4.14 8.67
CA SER A 190 -18.74 5.06 8.05
C SER A 190 -18.83 4.86 6.54
N ALA A 191 -17.70 4.67 5.85
CA ALA A 191 -17.67 4.39 4.41
C ALA A 191 -18.40 3.07 4.07
N LEU A 192 -18.11 2.00 4.81
CA LEU A 192 -18.75 0.68 4.60
C LEU A 192 -20.25 0.69 4.95
N GLU A 193 -20.68 1.45 5.96
CA GLU A 193 -22.09 1.60 6.31
C GLU A 193 -22.88 2.34 5.23
N LYS A 194 -22.27 3.36 4.59
CA LYS A 194 -22.83 4.10 3.45
C LYS A 194 -22.79 3.31 2.14
N GLY A 195 -22.11 2.17 2.13
CA GLY A 195 -22.04 1.27 0.98
C GLY A 195 -20.90 1.57 0.01
N ASP A 196 -19.88 2.35 0.42
CA ASP A 196 -18.67 2.56 -0.40
C ASP A 196 -17.74 1.35 -0.28
N PHE A 197 -17.99 0.35 -1.12
CA PHE A 197 -17.27 -0.93 -1.12
C PHE A 197 -16.22 -0.98 -2.22
N THR A 198 -15.08 -0.33 -2.01
CA THR A 198 -13.88 -0.53 -2.83
C THR A 198 -13.01 -1.65 -2.26
N LEU A 199 -12.17 -2.28 -3.09
CA LEU A 199 -11.27 -3.34 -2.62
C LEU A 199 -10.28 -2.80 -1.59
N GLU A 200 -9.86 -1.54 -1.73
CA GLU A 200 -8.99 -0.82 -0.81
C GLU A 200 -9.65 -0.66 0.56
N HIS A 201 -10.89 -0.15 0.63
CA HIS A 201 -11.60 0.00 1.91
C HIS A 201 -11.82 -1.34 2.61
N LEU A 202 -12.15 -2.41 1.86
CA LEU A 202 -12.28 -3.75 2.42
C LEU A 202 -10.94 -4.27 2.96
N GLY A 203 -9.84 -3.97 2.28
CA GLY A 203 -8.50 -4.31 2.75
C GLY A 203 -8.08 -3.52 3.98
N LEU A 204 -8.38 -2.23 4.03
CA LEU A 204 -8.14 -1.39 5.20
C LEU A 204 -8.97 -1.86 6.40
N ALA A 205 -10.24 -2.19 6.21
CA ALA A 205 -11.10 -2.76 7.25
C ALA A 205 -10.58 -4.08 7.82
N ALA A 206 -10.07 -4.95 6.94
CA ALA A 206 -9.40 -6.18 7.37
C ALA A 206 -8.21 -5.86 8.28
N ARG A 207 -7.35 -4.94 7.83
CA ARG A 207 -6.09 -4.57 8.48
C ARG A 207 -6.27 -3.91 9.84
N THR A 208 -7.23 -3.01 9.98
CA THR A 208 -7.54 -2.39 11.28
C THR A 208 -8.09 -3.41 12.27
N GLY A 209 -8.72 -4.48 11.77
CA GLY A 209 -9.36 -5.47 12.64
C GLY A 209 -10.55 -4.88 13.41
N ASN A 210 -11.10 -3.76 12.97
CA ASN A 210 -12.15 -3.05 13.68
C ASN A 210 -13.46 -3.84 13.65
N GLU A 211 -13.93 -4.30 14.81
CA GLU A 211 -15.14 -5.13 14.92
C GLU A 211 -16.40 -4.42 14.41
N THR A 212 -16.44 -3.08 14.43
CA THR A 212 -17.60 -2.32 13.91
C THR A 212 -17.78 -2.53 12.40
N THR A 213 -16.73 -2.90 11.67
CA THR A 213 -16.79 -3.23 10.24
C THR A 213 -17.39 -4.62 9.96
N VAL A 214 -17.49 -5.51 10.97
CA VAL A 214 -17.97 -6.89 10.77
C VAL A 214 -19.39 -6.91 10.23
N LYS A 215 -20.28 -6.05 10.74
CA LYS A 215 -21.68 -6.01 10.31
C LYS A 215 -21.84 -5.61 8.84
N PRO A 216 -21.29 -4.48 8.35
CA PRO A 216 -21.38 -4.15 6.93
C PRO A 216 -20.66 -5.18 6.05
N LEU A 217 -19.54 -5.76 6.48
CA LEU A 217 -18.86 -6.83 5.74
C LEU A 217 -19.71 -8.10 5.64
N MET A 218 -20.38 -8.52 6.71
CA MET A 218 -21.31 -9.66 6.69
C MET A 218 -22.48 -9.40 5.73
N LYS A 219 -23.03 -8.18 5.72
CA LYS A 219 -24.08 -7.78 4.78
C LYS A 219 -23.58 -7.88 3.34
N LEU A 220 -22.39 -7.34 3.05
CA LEU A 220 -21.79 -7.39 1.72
C LEU A 220 -21.54 -8.84 1.27
N ALA A 221 -20.98 -9.67 2.14
CA ALA A 221 -20.70 -11.08 1.86
C ALA A 221 -21.96 -11.94 1.61
N LEU A 222 -23.11 -11.56 2.16
CA LEU A 222 -24.38 -12.27 1.98
C LEU A 222 -25.14 -11.83 0.74
N PHE A 223 -25.14 -10.52 0.45
CA PHE A 223 -26.12 -9.92 -0.45
C PHE A 223 -25.53 -9.25 -1.70
N SER A 224 -24.21 -9.09 -1.81
CA SER A 224 -23.60 -8.45 -2.98
C SER A 224 -23.60 -9.34 -4.21
N ASP A 225 -24.28 -8.97 -5.29
CA ASP A 225 -24.22 -9.69 -6.58
C ASP A 225 -22.83 -9.65 -7.24
N ASN A 226 -21.99 -8.68 -6.86
CA ASN A 226 -20.60 -8.66 -7.28
C ASN A 226 -19.79 -9.74 -6.53
N LEU A 227 -19.44 -10.81 -7.24
CA LEU A 227 -18.67 -11.95 -6.71
C LEU A 227 -17.29 -11.56 -6.16
N ARG A 228 -16.63 -10.55 -6.77
CA ARG A 228 -15.32 -10.07 -6.28
C ARG A 228 -15.45 -9.37 -4.94
N LEU A 229 -16.41 -8.45 -4.81
CA LEU A 229 -16.66 -7.77 -3.53
C LEU A 229 -17.12 -8.75 -2.45
N ARG A 230 -17.94 -9.74 -2.82
CA ARG A 230 -18.37 -10.81 -1.92
C ARG A 230 -17.17 -11.61 -1.39
N ALA A 231 -16.27 -12.03 -2.27
CA ALA A 231 -15.05 -12.76 -1.90
C ALA A 231 -14.10 -11.91 -1.04
N ALA A 232 -13.90 -10.64 -1.41
CA ALA A 232 -13.07 -9.72 -0.65
C ALA A 232 -13.62 -9.47 0.77
N ALA A 233 -14.95 -9.34 0.91
CA ALA A 233 -15.60 -9.21 2.22
C ALA A 233 -15.40 -10.45 3.09
N ILE A 234 -15.51 -11.65 2.50
CA ILE A 234 -15.27 -12.92 3.21
C ILE A 234 -13.82 -13.01 3.68
N ASN A 235 -12.87 -12.62 2.84
CA ASN A 235 -11.45 -12.62 3.20
C ASN A 235 -11.15 -11.59 4.29
N ALA A 236 -11.73 -10.39 4.21
CA ALA A 236 -11.59 -9.37 5.24
C ALA A 236 -12.14 -9.86 6.58
N LEU A 237 -13.33 -10.46 6.61
CA LEU A 237 -13.90 -11.08 7.81
C LEU A 237 -13.01 -12.20 8.37
N ALA A 238 -12.48 -13.06 7.50
CA ALA A 238 -11.62 -14.16 7.92
C ALA A 238 -10.31 -13.65 8.53
N TYR A 239 -9.75 -12.57 7.96
CA TYR A 239 -8.60 -11.88 8.52
C TYR A 239 -8.93 -11.27 9.89
N ILE A 240 -10.04 -10.54 10.03
CA ILE A 240 -10.46 -9.94 11.31
C ILE A 240 -10.58 -11.03 12.38
N VAL A 241 -11.21 -12.16 12.05
CA VAL A 241 -11.32 -13.32 12.95
C VAL A 241 -9.97 -13.94 13.27
N LYS A 242 -9.03 -13.95 12.31
CA LYS A 242 -7.68 -14.46 12.56
C LYS A 242 -6.91 -13.59 13.56
N VAL A 243 -7.01 -12.27 13.43
CA VAL A 243 -6.26 -11.32 14.26
C VAL A 243 -6.94 -11.04 15.61
N LYS A 244 -8.27 -10.92 15.64
CA LYS A 244 -9.05 -10.56 16.84
C LYS A 244 -9.77 -11.74 17.49
N GLY A 245 -9.72 -12.92 16.86
CA GLY A 245 -10.42 -14.10 17.33
C GLY A 245 -11.90 -14.15 16.93
N THR A 246 -12.56 -15.24 17.29
CA THR A 246 -13.94 -15.55 16.89
C THR A 246 -15.00 -14.73 17.63
N ARG A 247 -14.63 -14.01 18.70
CA ARG A 247 -15.56 -13.18 19.49
C ARG A 247 -16.25 -12.13 18.60
N SER A 248 -15.49 -11.54 17.68
CA SER A 248 -15.94 -10.55 16.69
C SER A 248 -17.13 -11.02 15.83
N ILE A 249 -17.28 -12.34 15.61
CA ILE A 249 -18.34 -12.92 14.77
C ILE A 249 -19.29 -13.85 15.53
N LEU A 250 -19.20 -13.92 16.86
CA LEU A 250 -20.00 -14.81 17.68
C LEU A 250 -21.52 -14.67 17.44
N PRO A 251 -22.09 -13.45 17.32
CA PRO A 251 -23.52 -13.28 17.01
C PRO A 251 -23.96 -13.93 15.70
N TYR A 252 -23.05 -14.07 14.73
CA TYR A 252 -23.33 -14.66 13.43
C TYR A 252 -23.21 -16.19 13.44
N LEU A 253 -22.38 -16.75 14.32
CA LEU A 253 -22.23 -18.21 14.50
C LEU A 253 -23.46 -18.85 15.17
N SER A 254 -24.13 -18.11 16.06
CA SER A 254 -25.36 -18.53 16.73
C SER A 254 -26.64 -18.08 16.01
N HIS A 255 -26.52 -17.41 14.86
CA HIS A 255 -27.66 -16.83 14.15
C HIS A 255 -28.69 -17.89 13.70
N SER A 256 -29.99 -17.58 13.85
CA SER A 256 -31.10 -18.48 13.49
C SER A 256 -31.17 -18.79 11.99
N LYS A 257 -31.02 -17.76 11.15
CA LYS A 257 -30.96 -17.89 9.68
C LYS A 257 -29.75 -18.73 9.22
N LYS A 258 -30.03 -19.88 8.60
CA LYS A 258 -29.04 -20.84 8.09
C LYS A 258 -27.96 -20.22 7.16
N PRO A 259 -28.27 -19.31 6.21
CA PRO A 259 -27.25 -18.71 5.36
C PRO A 259 -26.20 -17.91 6.14
N ILE A 260 -26.63 -17.13 7.13
CA ILE A 260 -25.76 -16.30 7.97
C ILE A 260 -24.82 -17.18 8.79
N LYS A 261 -25.38 -18.20 9.45
CA LYS A 261 -24.61 -19.17 10.23
C LYS A 261 -23.63 -19.96 9.38
N LYS A 262 -24.00 -20.34 8.15
CA LYS A 262 -23.11 -21.04 7.21
C LYS A 262 -21.93 -20.16 6.81
N LEU A 263 -22.18 -18.89 6.47
CA LEU A 263 -21.15 -17.93 6.13
C LEU A 263 -20.18 -17.71 7.30
N ALA A 264 -20.68 -17.47 8.51
CA ALA A 264 -19.84 -17.27 9.69
C ALA A 264 -18.91 -18.47 9.94
N ARG A 265 -19.40 -19.71 9.77
CA ARG A 265 -18.57 -20.92 9.86
C ARG A 265 -17.51 -21.01 8.76
N GLN A 266 -17.86 -20.58 7.54
CA GLN A 266 -16.89 -20.51 6.44
C GLN A 266 -15.79 -19.51 6.75
N VAL A 267 -16.13 -18.33 7.28
CA VAL A 267 -15.18 -17.31 7.73
C VAL A 267 -14.22 -17.89 8.78
N VAL A 268 -14.72 -18.58 9.82
CA VAL A 268 -13.87 -19.27 10.82
C VAL A 268 -12.97 -20.34 10.20
N LYS A 269 -13.46 -21.08 9.20
CA LYS A 269 -12.63 -22.08 8.50
C LYS A 269 -11.49 -21.40 7.73
N LEU A 270 -11.79 -20.30 7.04
CA LEU A 270 -10.80 -19.53 6.28
C LEU A 270 -9.80 -18.81 7.18
N SER A 271 -10.22 -18.33 8.37
CA SER A 271 -9.31 -17.66 9.31
C SER A 271 -8.20 -18.56 9.86
N ARG A 272 -8.29 -19.88 9.65
CA ARG A 272 -7.25 -20.85 10.02
C ARG A 272 -6.15 -20.98 8.96
N GLN A 273 -6.35 -20.43 7.76
CA GLN A 273 -5.32 -20.41 6.72
C GLN A 273 -4.12 -19.57 7.17
N PRO A 274 -2.88 -19.84 6.71
CA PRO A 274 -1.71 -19.03 7.03
C PRO A 274 -1.89 -17.57 6.60
N LEU A 275 -1.17 -16.62 7.21
CA LEU A 275 -1.31 -15.19 6.84
C LEU A 275 -0.96 -14.94 5.36
N SER A 276 -0.09 -15.78 4.79
CA SER A 276 0.24 -15.82 3.36
C SER A 276 -0.96 -16.14 2.45
N TYR A 277 -2.07 -16.66 2.98
CA TYR A 277 -3.32 -16.80 2.23
C TYR A 277 -4.01 -15.44 2.01
N PHE A 278 -3.77 -14.47 2.89
CA PHE A 278 -4.37 -13.14 2.88
C PHE A 278 -3.41 -12.08 2.33
N LYS A 279 -2.50 -12.45 1.42
CA LYS A 279 -1.44 -11.58 0.84
C LYS A 279 -1.93 -10.20 0.37
N LEU A 280 -3.18 -10.06 -0.03
CA LEU A 280 -3.81 -8.77 -0.39
C LEU A 280 -3.97 -7.79 0.79
N PHE A 281 -3.79 -8.24 2.03
CA PHE A 281 -4.22 -7.55 3.25
C PHE A 281 -3.13 -7.44 4.32
N HIS A 282 -1.88 -7.84 4.06
CA HIS A 282 -0.79 -7.79 5.06
C HIS A 282 0.42 -6.99 4.57
N PRO A 283 1.04 -6.15 5.41
CA PRO A 283 2.45 -6.36 5.76
C PRO A 283 2.55 -7.61 6.67
N PRO A 284 3.44 -8.59 6.41
CA PRO A 284 3.92 -9.50 7.42
C PRO A 284 4.65 -8.66 8.46
N ASP A 285 4.08 -8.65 9.66
CA ASP A 285 4.86 -8.31 10.82
C ASP A 285 5.86 -9.42 11.12
N ARG A 286 6.99 -8.95 11.64
CA ARG A 286 8.12 -9.72 12.16
C ARG A 286 7.64 -10.72 13.20
N GLU A 287 8.00 -11.98 12.93
CA GLU A 287 8.34 -13.08 13.84
C GLU A 287 7.96 -14.37 13.08
N PHE A 288 8.86 -15.36 13.07
CA PHE A 288 8.83 -16.61 12.29
C PHE A 288 9.46 -16.53 10.88
N TYR A 289 10.79 -16.35 10.86
CA TYR A 289 11.67 -17.36 10.26
C TYR A 289 12.23 -18.23 11.38
#